data_AF-A0A8B6ECR3-F1
#
_entry.id   AF-A0A8B6ECR3-F1
#
_cell.length_a   1.000
_cell.length_b   1.000
_cell.length_c   1.000
_cell.angle_alpha   90.00
_cell.angle_beta   90.00
_cell.angle_gamma   90.00
#
_symmetry.space_group_name_H-M   'P 1'
#
loop_
_entity.id
_entity.type
_entity.pdbx_description
1 polymer ?
#
loop_
_entity_poly.entity_id
_entity_poly.type
_entity_poly.pdbx_seq_one_letter_code
_entity_poly.pdbx_strand_id
1 'polypeptide(L)'
;LLSLSLPNHWMKNLFLGHMYLELQLNEEALKIYQGLVDGGFSKSTYIVSQMAVVYHNMREIDMSVTAFAELQELDPYRLENMDTYSNLLYIKEMRADLAHLAHRCCDIDKYRVETCCVIGNYYSLRQQHEKAVMYFQRALKLNPHYLSAWTLMGHEFMELKNTSAALQAYRQAIEVNRRDYRAWYGLGQTYEILKMYHYCLYYYRQAQQLRPNDSRMVVALGESYEKLERLQEAKKCFRKAHSIGDVEGMAIIKLAKLHERLSEETHAAAAYTEYVNEANRQGIFNPEDLSQAYKYLANFNFAQGQLDEAYAAAQKCTEFQETREEAKVILRNIQDLRSKKETISDIRMDDSCGSITTERFHGADHTPISSLSPVNLRFTPGDSC
;
A
#
# COMPACT_ATOMS: atom_id res chain seq x y z
N LEU A 1 6.41 7.65 -29.93
CA LEU A 1 7.78 7.09 -30.06
C LEU A 1 7.86 6.02 -31.14
N LEU A 2 6.91 5.08 -31.24
CA LEU A 2 6.92 3.99 -32.24
C LEU A 2 6.91 4.46 -33.72
N SER A 3 6.55 5.72 -34.00
CA SER A 3 6.56 6.31 -35.35
C SER A 3 7.79 7.17 -35.67
N LEU A 4 8.71 7.38 -34.71
CA LEU A 4 9.92 8.17 -34.95
C LEU A 4 11.05 7.29 -35.51
N SER A 5 11.47 7.57 -36.75
CA SER A 5 12.65 6.96 -37.37
C SER A 5 13.93 7.66 -36.87
N LEU A 6 14.47 7.17 -35.76
CA LEU A 6 15.74 7.67 -35.22
C LEU A 6 16.93 7.00 -35.90
N PRO A 7 18.02 7.74 -36.20
CA PRO A 7 19.23 7.18 -36.79
C PRO A 7 19.83 6.10 -35.87
N ASN A 8 20.40 5.05 -36.47
CA ASN A 8 21.00 3.95 -35.74
C ASN A 8 22.41 4.35 -35.25
N HIS A 9 22.46 4.98 -34.08
CA HIS A 9 23.68 5.50 -33.45
C HIS A 9 23.61 5.27 -31.94
N TRP A 10 24.75 5.10 -31.26
CA TRP A 10 24.77 4.79 -29.81
C TRP A 10 24.10 5.88 -28.94
N MET A 11 24.17 7.16 -29.35
CA MET A 11 23.43 8.27 -28.72
C MET A 11 21.91 8.07 -28.70
N LYS A 12 21.36 7.24 -29.59
CA LYS A 12 19.95 6.85 -29.57
C LYS A 12 19.59 6.19 -28.24
N ASN A 13 20.50 5.41 -27.64
CA ASN A 13 20.26 4.76 -26.36
C ASN A 13 20.16 5.78 -25.22
N LEU A 14 21.04 6.78 -25.18
CA LEU A 14 20.93 7.88 -24.19
C LEU A 14 19.63 8.66 -24.34
N PHE A 15 19.23 8.97 -25.59
CA PHE A 15 17.96 9.62 -25.87
C PHE A 15 16.76 8.77 -25.42
N LEU A 16 16.74 7.48 -25.79
CA LEU A 16 15.65 6.57 -25.41
C LEU A 16 15.57 6.38 -23.89
N GLY A 17 16.71 6.21 -23.21
CA GLY A 17 16.76 6.08 -21.75
C GLY A 17 16.17 7.31 -21.04
N HIS A 18 16.51 8.52 -21.50
CA HIS A 18 15.95 9.75 -20.95
C HIS A 18 14.46 9.91 -21.27
N MET A 19 14.04 9.62 -22.51
CA MET A 19 12.63 9.70 -22.91
C MET A 19 11.75 8.69 -22.18
N TYR A 20 12.24 7.46 -21.95
CA TYR A 20 11.50 6.45 -21.19
C TYR A 20 11.34 6.84 -19.73
N LEU A 21 12.35 7.48 -19.14
CA LEU A 21 12.24 8.03 -17.78
C LEU A 21 11.15 9.11 -17.70
N GLU A 22 11.12 10.06 -18.64
CA GLU A 22 10.09 11.10 -18.71
C GLU A 22 8.68 10.53 -18.96
N LEU A 23 8.58 9.46 -19.74
CA LEU A 23 7.33 8.73 -20.00
C LEU A 23 6.94 7.73 -18.89
N GLN A 24 7.72 7.66 -17.80
CA GLN A 24 7.49 6.76 -16.67
C GLN A 24 7.59 5.26 -17.01
N LEU A 25 8.29 4.91 -18.09
CA LEU A 25 8.64 3.54 -18.47
C LEU A 25 9.97 3.16 -17.80
N ASN A 26 9.94 3.10 -16.46
CA ASN A 26 11.14 3.01 -15.62
C ASN A 26 11.94 1.72 -15.84
N GLU A 27 11.28 0.57 -16.01
CA GLU A 27 11.96 -0.72 -16.23
C GLU A 27 12.72 -0.75 -17.56
N GLU A 28 12.13 -0.19 -18.63
CA GLU A 28 12.78 -0.09 -19.94
C GLU A 28 13.96 0.87 -19.90
N ALA A 29 13.78 2.02 -19.21
CA ALA A 29 14.87 2.98 -18.98
C ALA A 29 16.03 2.34 -18.22
N LEU A 30 15.75 1.57 -17.16
CA LEU A 30 16.77 0.89 -16.36
C LEU A 30 17.58 -0.10 -17.20
N LYS A 31 16.93 -0.91 -18.03
CA LYS A 31 17.60 -1.86 -18.93
C LYS A 31 18.56 -1.15 -19.90
N ILE A 32 18.15 0.00 -20.45
CA ILE A 32 19.01 0.79 -21.32
C ILE A 32 20.22 1.33 -20.56
N TYR A 33 20.01 1.89 -19.37
CA TYR A 33 21.12 2.43 -18.57
C TYR A 33 22.08 1.33 -18.10
N GLN A 34 21.58 0.16 -17.70
CA GLN A 34 22.41 -1.01 -17.39
C GLN A 34 23.23 -1.44 -18.61
N GLY A 35 22.62 -1.53 -19.80
CA GLY A 35 23.36 -1.83 -21.03
C GLY A 35 24.43 -0.80 -21.38
N LEU A 36 24.23 0.48 -21.02
CA LEU A 36 25.25 1.51 -21.17
C LEU A 36 26.39 1.38 -20.14
N VAL A 37 26.07 1.03 -18.90
CA VAL A 37 27.06 0.73 -17.85
C VAL A 37 27.93 -0.46 -18.28
N ASP A 38 27.31 -1.55 -18.72
CA ASP A 38 28.00 -2.76 -19.23
C ASP A 38 28.82 -2.46 -20.49
N GLY A 39 28.36 -1.51 -21.32
CA GLY A 39 29.06 -1.00 -22.49
C GLY A 39 30.27 -0.10 -22.20
N GLY A 40 30.63 0.08 -20.92
CA GLY A 40 31.83 0.81 -20.49
C GLY A 40 31.58 2.18 -19.87
N PHE A 41 30.33 2.62 -19.72
CA PHE A 41 29.98 3.91 -19.14
C PHE A 41 29.72 3.86 -17.62
N SER A 42 30.27 2.88 -16.91
CA SER A 42 30.04 2.68 -15.46
C SER A 42 30.43 3.87 -14.57
N LYS A 43 31.42 4.67 -14.97
CA LYS A 43 31.88 5.86 -14.23
C LYS A 43 31.18 7.16 -14.65
N SER A 44 30.17 7.09 -15.53
CA SER A 44 29.45 8.28 -15.97
C SER A 44 28.50 8.78 -14.89
N THR A 45 28.80 9.95 -14.32
CA THR A 45 27.97 10.60 -13.29
C THR A 45 26.55 10.87 -13.78
N TYR A 46 26.39 11.21 -15.06
CA TYR A 46 25.07 11.37 -15.68
C TYR A 46 24.27 10.07 -15.61
N ILE A 47 24.81 8.95 -16.09
CA ILE A 47 24.08 7.66 -16.13
C ILE A 47 23.76 7.18 -14.72
N VAL A 48 24.71 7.24 -13.79
CA VAL A 48 24.49 6.88 -12.38
C VAL A 48 23.38 7.74 -11.78
N SER A 49 23.38 9.05 -12.05
CA SER A 49 22.32 9.94 -11.56
C SER A 49 20.94 9.63 -12.17
N GLN A 50 20.87 9.27 -13.45
CA GLN A 50 19.62 8.88 -14.08
C GLN A 50 19.12 7.54 -13.51
N MET A 51 20.00 6.57 -13.29
CA MET A 51 19.65 5.31 -12.64
C MET A 51 19.11 5.53 -11.22
N ALA A 52 19.73 6.41 -10.43
CA ALA A 52 19.25 6.77 -9.11
C ALA A 52 17.82 7.36 -9.15
N VAL A 53 17.52 8.22 -10.14
CA VAL A 53 16.18 8.75 -10.38
C VAL A 53 15.20 7.67 -10.85
N VAL A 54 15.63 6.70 -11.67
CA VAL A 54 14.81 5.54 -12.06
C VAL A 54 14.43 4.72 -10.82
N TYR A 55 15.38 4.40 -9.95
CA TYR A 55 15.10 3.70 -8.69
C TYR A 55 14.13 4.49 -7.80
N HIS A 56 14.29 5.82 -7.72
CA HIS A 56 13.33 6.69 -7.03
C HIS A 56 11.93 6.58 -7.62
N ASN A 57 11.79 6.64 -8.94
CA ASN A 57 10.49 6.53 -9.62
C ASN A 57 9.85 5.14 -9.48
N MET A 58 10.66 4.08 -9.34
CA MET A 58 10.21 2.71 -9.05
C MET A 58 9.87 2.47 -7.58
N ARG A 59 10.16 3.44 -6.69
CA ARG A 59 10.04 3.33 -5.21
C ARG A 59 11.01 2.37 -4.55
N GLU A 60 12.11 2.03 -5.23
CA GLU A 60 13.22 1.29 -4.65
C GLU A 60 14.13 2.25 -3.89
N ILE A 61 13.68 2.67 -2.70
CA ILE A 61 14.30 3.76 -1.92
C ILE A 61 15.73 3.39 -1.53
N ASP A 62 15.98 2.14 -1.09
CA ASP A 62 17.30 1.69 -0.66
C ASP A 62 18.32 1.69 -1.80
N MET A 63 17.93 1.17 -2.96
CA MET A 63 18.77 1.18 -4.17
C MET A 63 19.02 2.60 -4.68
N SER A 64 18.04 3.49 -4.57
CA SER A 64 18.21 4.89 -4.96
C SER A 64 19.18 5.64 -4.03
N VAL A 65 19.04 5.45 -2.71
CA VAL A 65 19.92 6.10 -1.71
C VAL A 65 21.37 5.63 -1.86
N THR A 66 21.59 4.33 -2.09
CA THR A 66 22.93 3.78 -2.32
C THR A 66 23.53 4.34 -3.62
N ALA A 67 22.79 4.37 -4.72
CA ALA A 67 23.25 4.96 -5.98
C ALA A 67 23.58 6.46 -5.85
N PHE A 68 22.82 7.23 -5.06
CA PHE A 68 23.14 8.63 -4.79
C PHE A 68 24.36 8.81 -3.87
N ALA A 69 24.57 7.92 -2.91
CA ALA A 69 25.78 7.92 -2.09
C ALA A 69 27.03 7.63 -2.95
N GLU A 70 26.99 6.62 -3.81
CA GLU A 70 28.04 6.33 -4.78
C GLU A 70 28.29 7.52 -5.73
N LEU A 71 27.22 8.17 -6.20
CA LEU A 71 27.33 9.37 -7.04
C LEU A 71 28.10 10.51 -6.34
N GLN A 72 27.90 10.69 -5.03
CA GLN A 72 28.62 11.71 -4.25
C GLN A 72 30.10 11.37 -4.00
N GLU A 73 30.44 10.09 -3.95
CA GLU A 73 31.84 9.65 -3.89
C GLU A 73 32.55 9.85 -5.23
N LEU A 74 31.85 9.59 -6.34
CA LEU A 74 32.37 9.80 -7.70
C LEU A 74 32.54 11.29 -8.05
N ASP A 75 31.59 12.14 -7.64
CA ASP A 75 31.63 13.58 -7.90
C ASP A 75 31.19 14.39 -6.65
N PRO A 76 32.16 14.77 -5.78
CA PRO A 76 31.86 15.46 -4.53
C PRO A 76 31.25 16.86 -4.66
N TYR A 77 31.36 17.49 -5.84
CA TYR A 77 30.91 18.88 -6.09
C TYR A 77 29.61 18.96 -6.91
N ARG A 78 29.03 17.81 -7.30
CA ARG A 78 27.78 17.75 -8.04
C ARG A 78 26.59 18.17 -7.18
N LEU A 79 25.88 19.23 -7.61
CA LEU A 79 24.64 19.69 -6.97
C LEU A 79 23.36 19.24 -7.71
N GLU A 80 23.48 18.80 -8.96
CA GLU A 80 22.35 18.31 -9.75
C GLU A 80 21.74 17.04 -9.12
N ASN A 81 20.41 16.97 -9.10
CA ASN A 81 19.59 15.90 -8.51
C ASN A 81 19.76 15.71 -6.99
N MET A 82 20.51 16.57 -6.29
CA MET A 82 20.65 16.48 -4.83
C MET A 82 19.35 16.79 -4.09
N ASP A 83 18.43 17.50 -4.73
CA ASP A 83 17.07 17.71 -4.23
C ASP A 83 16.25 16.40 -4.21
N THR A 84 16.39 15.55 -5.23
CA THR A 84 15.77 14.21 -5.23
C THR A 84 16.40 13.33 -4.16
N TYR A 85 17.72 13.40 -3.98
CA TYR A 85 18.39 12.71 -2.89
C TYR A 85 17.92 13.20 -1.52
N SER A 86 17.79 14.52 -1.30
CA SER A 86 17.27 15.04 -0.04
C SER A 86 15.81 14.64 0.22
N ASN A 87 14.99 14.45 -0.82
CA ASN A 87 13.64 13.91 -0.67
C ASN A 87 13.67 12.45 -0.18
N LEU A 88 14.58 11.63 -0.68
CA LEU A 88 14.73 10.24 -0.24
C LEU A 88 15.23 10.16 1.22
N LEU A 89 16.23 10.98 1.57
CA LEU A 89 16.72 11.07 2.95
C LEU A 89 15.63 11.54 3.92
N TYR A 90 14.78 12.46 3.47
CA TYR A 90 13.61 12.92 4.23
C TYR A 90 12.61 11.78 4.46
N ILE A 91 12.27 11.01 3.41
CA ILE A 91 11.33 9.87 3.52
C ILE A 91 11.87 8.78 4.45
N LYS A 92 13.19 8.50 4.43
CA LYS A 92 13.82 7.56 5.36
C LYS A 92 14.09 8.13 6.76
N GLU A 93 13.74 9.38 7.00
CA GLU A 93 14.00 10.11 8.25
C GLU A 93 15.48 10.12 8.70
N MET A 94 16.42 10.06 7.75
CA MET A 94 17.86 10.02 8.05
C MET A 94 18.40 11.43 8.34
N ARG A 95 18.16 11.89 9.57
CA ARG A 95 18.46 13.26 10.03
C ARG A 95 19.93 13.66 9.90
N ALA A 96 20.86 12.74 10.23
CA ALA A 96 22.29 13.02 10.20
C ALA A 96 22.79 13.21 8.77
N ASP A 97 22.45 12.29 7.86
CA ASP A 97 22.87 12.33 6.46
C ASP A 97 22.29 13.55 5.75
N LEU A 98 21.02 13.87 6.01
CA LEU A 98 20.39 15.07 5.44
C LEU A 98 21.04 16.37 5.94
N ALA A 99 21.45 16.42 7.21
CA ALA A 99 22.20 17.56 7.75
C ALA A 99 23.58 17.70 7.09
N HIS A 100 24.32 16.59 6.97
CA HIS A 100 25.61 16.57 6.28
C HIS A 100 25.47 17.01 4.82
N LEU A 101 24.45 16.52 4.12
CA LEU A 101 24.14 16.92 2.75
C LEU A 101 23.86 18.42 2.66
N ALA A 102 23.01 18.96 3.53
CA ALA A 102 22.65 20.37 3.53
C ALA A 102 23.87 21.28 3.77
N HIS A 103 24.75 20.91 4.70
CA HIS A 103 26.00 21.63 4.94
C HIS A 103 26.92 21.59 3.72
N ARG A 104 27.16 20.40 3.14
CA ARG A 104 28.00 20.25 1.95
C ARG A 104 27.47 21.07 0.76
N CYS A 105 26.18 20.97 0.44
CA CYS A 105 25.60 21.73 -0.67
C CYS A 105 25.73 23.24 -0.45
N CYS A 106 25.58 23.71 0.80
CA CYS A 106 25.75 25.11 1.16
C CYS A 106 27.20 25.60 1.02
N ASP A 107 28.17 24.74 1.34
CA ASP A 107 29.60 25.06 1.22
C ASP A 107 30.06 25.12 -0.25
N ILE A 108 29.47 24.30 -1.11
CA ILE A 108 29.76 24.31 -2.56
C ILE A 108 29.13 25.53 -3.24
N ASP A 109 27.80 25.65 -3.20
CA ASP A 109 27.09 26.80 -3.73
C ASP A 109 25.74 27.02 -3.02
N LYS A 110 25.64 28.12 -2.30
CA LYS A 110 24.47 28.53 -1.54
C LYS A 110 23.32 29.05 -2.41
N TYR A 111 23.61 29.60 -3.60
CA TYR A 111 22.62 30.30 -4.43
C TYR A 111 22.10 29.45 -5.59
N ARG A 112 22.05 28.13 -5.39
CA ARG A 112 21.41 27.16 -6.28
C ARG A 112 20.02 26.76 -5.79
N VAL A 113 19.16 26.40 -6.75
CA VAL A 113 17.78 25.96 -6.47
C VAL A 113 17.79 24.63 -5.72
N GLU A 114 18.66 23.71 -6.13
CA GLU A 114 18.83 22.40 -5.53
C GLU A 114 19.27 22.54 -4.06
N THR A 115 20.31 23.34 -3.80
CA THR A 115 20.80 23.62 -2.44
C THR A 115 19.71 24.22 -1.55
N CYS A 116 18.93 25.18 -2.06
CA CYS A 116 17.82 25.75 -1.31
C CYS A 116 16.75 24.71 -0.96
N CYS A 117 16.43 23.80 -1.89
CA CYS A 117 15.49 22.70 -1.63
C CYS A 117 16.03 21.69 -0.61
N VAL A 118 17.31 21.32 -0.69
CA VAL A 118 17.96 20.44 0.30
C VAL A 118 17.89 21.05 1.70
N ILE A 119 18.23 22.34 1.83
CA ILE A 119 18.16 23.05 3.11
C ILE A 119 16.71 23.18 3.59
N GLY A 120 15.75 23.39 2.68
CA GLY A 120 14.32 23.36 2.96
C GLY A 120 13.88 22.05 3.60
N ASN A 121 14.24 20.91 2.98
CA ASN A 121 13.97 19.57 3.51
C ASN A 121 14.63 19.34 4.87
N TYR A 122 15.86 19.81 5.06
CA TYR A 122 16.55 19.72 6.35
C TYR A 122 15.79 20.47 7.46
N TYR A 123 15.33 21.70 7.21
CA TYR A 123 14.55 22.44 8.19
C TYR A 123 13.16 21.85 8.42
N SER A 124 12.53 21.30 7.37
CA SER A 124 11.27 20.57 7.45
C SER A 124 11.39 19.35 8.37
N LEU A 125 12.44 18.54 8.19
CA LEU A 125 12.69 17.37 9.05
C LEU A 125 12.98 17.75 10.51
N ARG A 126 13.46 18.98 10.75
CA ARG A 126 13.65 19.58 12.08
C ARG A 126 12.38 20.26 12.64
N GLN A 127 11.24 20.14 11.97
CA GLN A 127 9.96 20.74 12.36
C GLN A 127 10.01 22.29 12.40
N GLN A 128 10.92 22.90 11.63
CA GLN A 128 11.04 24.35 11.50
C GLN A 128 10.43 24.81 10.18
N HIS A 129 9.13 24.57 10.01
CA HIS A 129 8.39 24.77 8.76
C HIS A 129 8.48 26.20 8.21
N GLU A 130 8.45 27.23 9.07
CA GLU A 130 8.60 28.63 8.63
C GLU A 130 9.93 28.88 7.91
N LYS A 131 11.03 28.29 8.40
CA LYS A 131 12.34 28.38 7.75
C LYS A 131 12.37 27.56 6.48
N ALA A 132 11.77 26.37 6.47
CA ALA A 132 11.66 25.55 5.27
C ALA A 132 10.95 26.31 4.14
N VAL A 133 9.79 26.93 4.43
CA VAL A 133 9.07 27.82 3.51
C VAL A 133 9.96 28.95 3.02
N MET A 134 10.71 29.62 3.90
CA MET A 134 11.62 30.70 3.50
C MET A 134 12.67 30.21 2.48
N TYR A 135 13.23 29.01 2.67
CA TYR A 135 14.20 28.45 1.74
C TYR A 135 13.58 27.97 0.43
N PHE A 136 12.37 27.39 0.44
CA PHE A 136 11.65 27.08 -0.78
C PHE A 136 11.26 28.33 -1.56
N GLN A 137 10.86 29.41 -0.88
CA GLN A 137 10.63 30.71 -1.52
C GLN A 137 11.91 31.28 -2.13
N ARG A 138 13.08 31.09 -1.49
CA ARG A 138 14.37 31.46 -2.09
C ARG A 138 14.69 30.64 -3.33
N ALA A 139 14.43 29.33 -3.32
CA ALA A 139 14.56 28.48 -4.50
C ALA A 139 13.69 29.00 -5.65
N LEU A 140 12.43 29.37 -5.37
CA LEU A 140 11.51 29.92 -6.36
C LEU A 140 11.89 31.31 -6.87
N LYS A 141 12.58 32.12 -6.06
CA LYS A 141 13.17 33.40 -6.53
C LYS A 141 14.31 33.19 -7.51
N LEU A 142 15.09 32.11 -7.34
CA LEU A 142 16.18 31.76 -8.24
C LEU A 142 15.63 31.13 -9.54
N ASN A 143 14.63 30.26 -9.43
CA ASN A 143 13.92 29.70 -10.58
C ASN A 143 12.41 29.56 -10.27
N PRO A 144 11.56 30.45 -10.83
CA PRO A 144 10.11 30.39 -10.63
C PRO A 144 9.44 29.13 -11.18
N HIS A 145 10.08 28.48 -12.16
CA HIS A 145 9.57 27.25 -12.81
C HIS A 145 10.06 25.98 -12.12
N TYR A 146 10.69 26.09 -10.93
CA TYR A 146 11.13 24.92 -10.18
C TYR A 146 9.96 24.22 -9.48
N LEU A 147 9.43 23.20 -10.15
CA LEU A 147 8.21 22.48 -9.76
C LEU A 147 8.26 21.88 -8.35
N SER A 148 9.37 21.23 -7.97
CA SER A 148 9.48 20.56 -6.66
C SER A 148 9.45 21.56 -5.50
N ALA A 149 9.98 22.78 -5.67
CA ALA A 149 9.89 23.80 -4.63
C ALA A 149 8.45 24.27 -4.39
N TRP A 150 7.62 24.39 -5.44
CA TRP A 150 6.20 24.75 -5.26
C TRP A 150 5.43 23.66 -4.50
N THR A 151 5.64 22.39 -4.82
CA THR A 151 4.96 21.27 -4.15
C THR A 151 5.41 21.12 -2.70
N LEU A 152 6.73 21.15 -2.44
CA LEU A 152 7.29 21.10 -1.09
C LEU A 152 6.85 22.29 -0.23
N MET A 153 6.84 23.51 -0.79
CA MET A 153 6.31 24.67 -0.08
C MET A 153 4.83 24.52 0.27
N GLY A 154 4.03 23.90 -0.61
CA GLY A 154 2.65 23.54 -0.31
C GLY A 154 2.52 22.60 0.88
N HIS A 155 3.37 21.57 0.96
CA HIS A 155 3.41 20.65 2.10
C HIS A 155 3.77 21.37 3.40
N GLU A 156 4.77 22.24 3.40
CA GLU A 156 5.10 23.02 4.61
C GLU A 156 3.97 23.95 5.05
N PHE A 157 3.23 24.54 4.12
CA PHE A 157 2.05 25.34 4.47
C PHE A 157 0.92 24.50 5.07
N MET A 158 0.78 23.23 4.64
CA MET A 158 -0.16 22.30 5.25
C MET A 158 0.21 22.00 6.71
N GLU A 159 1.49 21.77 7.00
CA GLU A 159 1.99 21.58 8.37
C GLU A 159 1.79 22.82 9.24
N LEU A 160 1.97 24.01 8.67
CA LEU A 160 1.65 25.29 9.31
C LEU A 160 0.14 25.56 9.45
N LYS A 161 -0.72 24.65 8.98
CA LYS A 161 -2.19 24.78 8.92
C LYS A 161 -2.67 25.99 8.12
N ASN A 162 -1.82 26.54 7.26
CA ASN A 162 -2.15 27.63 6.35
C ASN A 162 -2.66 27.07 5.02
N THR A 163 -3.91 26.59 5.03
CA THR A 163 -4.53 25.92 3.88
C THR A 163 -4.68 26.83 2.66
N SER A 164 -4.88 28.14 2.84
CA SER A 164 -5.02 29.08 1.71
C SER A 164 -3.71 29.25 0.94
N ALA A 165 -2.58 29.39 1.65
CA ALA A 165 -1.27 29.46 1.04
C ALA A 165 -0.86 28.12 0.39
N ALA A 166 -1.20 26.99 1.01
CA ALA A 166 -0.98 25.66 0.44
C ALA A 166 -1.73 25.48 -0.90
N LEU A 167 -3.02 25.84 -0.95
CA LEU A 167 -3.81 25.81 -2.19
C LEU A 167 -3.19 26.66 -3.30
N GLN A 168 -2.70 27.86 -2.97
CA GLN A 168 -2.03 28.71 -3.95
C GLN A 168 -0.74 28.08 -4.46
N ALA A 169 0.10 27.54 -3.57
CA ALA A 169 1.35 26.88 -3.93
C ALA A 169 1.13 25.68 -4.86
N TYR A 170 0.16 24.80 -4.54
CA TYR A 170 -0.14 23.67 -5.40
C TYR A 170 -0.77 24.07 -6.74
N ARG A 171 -1.60 25.12 -6.78
CA ARG A 171 -2.12 25.65 -8.06
C ARG A 171 -1.00 26.16 -8.94
N GLN A 172 -0.03 26.89 -8.37
CA GLN A 172 1.16 27.34 -9.10
C GLN A 172 2.00 26.15 -9.59
N ALA A 173 2.16 25.09 -8.80
CA ALA A 173 2.82 23.86 -9.26
C ALA A 173 2.14 23.24 -10.50
N ILE A 174 0.80 23.22 -10.53
CA ILE A 174 0.03 22.71 -11.68
C ILE A 174 0.17 23.63 -12.91
N GLU A 175 0.23 24.94 -12.71
CA GLU A 175 0.48 25.91 -13.79
C GLU A 175 1.86 25.71 -14.42
N VAL A 176 2.88 25.42 -13.60
CA VAL A 176 4.24 25.09 -14.07
C VAL A 176 4.27 23.76 -14.81
N ASN A 177 3.72 22.69 -14.22
CA ASN A 177 3.63 21.39 -14.86
C ASN A 177 2.36 20.64 -14.47
N ARG A 178 1.43 20.51 -15.43
CA ARG A 178 0.17 19.79 -15.24
C ARG A 178 0.32 18.28 -15.06
N ARG A 179 1.48 17.72 -15.41
CA ARG A 179 1.75 16.27 -15.31
C ARG A 179 2.26 15.85 -13.93
N ASP A 180 2.54 16.79 -13.02
CA ASP A 180 2.95 16.42 -11.66
C ASP A 180 1.77 15.96 -10.82
N TYR A 181 1.70 14.66 -10.58
CA TYR A 181 0.65 14.06 -9.78
C TYR A 181 0.67 14.54 -8.32
N ARG A 182 1.83 14.94 -7.79
CA ARG A 182 1.99 15.33 -6.38
C ARG A 182 1.22 16.60 -6.06
N ALA A 183 1.23 17.58 -6.98
CA ALA A 183 0.46 18.80 -6.82
C ALA A 183 -1.05 18.55 -6.83
N TRP A 184 -1.52 17.68 -7.73
CA TRP A 184 -2.93 17.26 -7.78
C TRP A 184 -3.36 16.52 -6.51
N TYR A 185 -2.51 15.61 -6.03
CA TYR A 185 -2.73 14.89 -4.79
C TYR A 185 -2.74 15.82 -3.57
N GLY A 186 -1.77 16.73 -3.49
CA GLY A 186 -1.69 17.75 -2.44
C GLY A 186 -2.93 18.64 -2.39
N LEU A 187 -3.44 19.08 -3.54
CA LEU A 187 -4.73 19.79 -3.59
C LEU A 187 -5.89 18.94 -3.06
N GLY A 188 -5.96 17.67 -3.46
CA GLY A 188 -6.96 16.73 -2.95
C GLY A 188 -6.93 16.64 -1.44
N GLN A 189 -5.74 16.41 -0.86
CA GLN A 189 -5.52 16.37 0.59
C GLN A 189 -5.92 17.68 1.28
N THR A 190 -5.57 18.84 0.71
CA THR A 190 -5.97 20.13 1.26
C THR A 190 -7.49 20.31 1.27
N TYR A 191 -8.18 19.92 0.19
CA TYR A 191 -9.64 20.00 0.12
C TYR A 191 -10.34 18.97 1.02
N GLU A 192 -9.71 17.81 1.24
CA GLU A 192 -10.16 16.81 2.21
C GLU A 192 -10.13 17.36 3.64
N ILE A 193 -9.04 18.04 4.03
CA ILE A 193 -8.92 18.70 5.33
C ILE A 193 -9.96 19.82 5.49
N LEU A 194 -10.30 20.51 4.40
CA LEU A 194 -11.41 21.48 4.36
C LEU A 194 -12.80 20.84 4.35
N LYS A 195 -12.91 19.50 4.38
CA LYS A 195 -14.16 18.72 4.31
C LYS A 195 -14.98 18.96 3.04
N MET A 196 -14.35 19.43 1.98
CA MET A 196 -14.97 19.68 0.67
C MET A 196 -14.80 18.46 -0.24
N TYR A 197 -15.45 17.35 0.12
CA TYR A 197 -15.18 16.03 -0.49
C TYR A 197 -15.50 15.97 -2.00
N HIS A 198 -16.45 16.75 -2.51
CA HIS A 198 -16.73 16.81 -3.96
C HIS A 198 -15.55 17.38 -4.77
N TYR A 199 -14.91 18.44 -4.27
CA TYR A 199 -13.71 19.00 -4.91
C TYR A 199 -12.54 18.04 -4.78
N CYS A 200 -12.38 17.44 -3.59
CA CYS A 200 -11.38 16.41 -3.33
C CYS A 200 -11.41 15.28 -4.38
N LEU A 201 -12.59 14.72 -4.65
CA LEU A 201 -12.79 13.68 -5.68
C LEU A 201 -12.29 14.10 -7.07
N TYR A 202 -12.53 15.36 -7.47
CA TYR A 202 -12.06 15.86 -8.76
C TYR A 202 -10.52 15.85 -8.82
N TYR A 203 -9.86 16.41 -7.80
CA TYR A 203 -8.39 16.52 -7.78
C TYR A 203 -7.71 15.15 -7.64
N TYR A 204 -8.22 14.27 -6.78
CA TYR A 204 -7.70 12.91 -6.68
C TYR A 204 -7.92 12.09 -7.95
N ARG A 205 -9.02 12.30 -8.68
CA ARG A 205 -9.24 11.65 -9.98
C ARG A 205 -8.24 12.13 -11.04
N GLN A 206 -7.90 13.42 -11.06
CA GLN A 206 -6.83 13.93 -11.93
C GLN A 206 -5.48 13.31 -11.57
N ALA A 207 -5.19 13.19 -10.27
CA ALA A 207 -3.98 12.55 -9.79
C ALA A 207 -3.92 11.07 -10.24
N GLN A 208 -5.02 10.31 -10.09
CA GLN A 208 -5.12 8.91 -10.52
C GLN A 208 -4.95 8.75 -12.04
N GLN A 209 -5.40 9.71 -12.86
CA GLN A 209 -5.20 9.66 -14.30
C GLN A 209 -3.71 9.73 -14.69
N LEU A 210 -2.90 10.46 -13.91
CA LEU A 210 -1.46 10.56 -14.12
C LEU A 210 -0.72 9.32 -13.62
N ARG A 211 -1.19 8.70 -12.53
CA ARG A 211 -0.62 7.47 -11.95
C ARG A 211 -1.73 6.42 -11.73
N PRO A 212 -2.12 5.66 -12.77
CA PRO A 212 -3.20 4.69 -12.65
C PRO A 212 -2.87 3.48 -11.75
N ASN A 213 -1.57 3.18 -11.60
CA ASN A 213 -1.05 2.04 -10.86
C ASN A 213 -0.61 2.40 -9.42
N ASP A 214 -0.95 3.59 -8.91
CA ASP A 214 -0.63 3.96 -7.51
C ASP A 214 -1.83 3.68 -6.60
N SER A 215 -1.67 2.74 -5.66
CA SER A 215 -2.75 2.33 -4.75
C SER A 215 -3.23 3.50 -3.87
N ARG A 216 -2.31 4.35 -3.40
CA ARG A 216 -2.58 5.46 -2.46
C ARG A 216 -3.63 6.43 -2.98
N MET A 217 -3.60 6.72 -4.28
CA MET A 217 -4.58 7.61 -4.92
C MET A 217 -5.97 6.99 -4.95
N VAL A 218 -6.04 5.68 -5.18
CA VAL A 218 -7.30 4.95 -5.24
C VAL A 218 -7.90 4.78 -3.84
N VAL A 219 -7.05 4.56 -2.82
CA VAL A 219 -7.46 4.55 -1.42
C VAL A 219 -8.04 5.90 -1.02
N ALA A 220 -7.35 7.01 -1.32
CA ALA A 220 -7.82 8.37 -1.00
C ALA A 220 -9.15 8.72 -1.70
N LEU A 221 -9.35 8.26 -2.95
CA LEU A 221 -10.64 8.32 -3.63
C LEU A 221 -11.71 7.51 -2.89
N GLY A 222 -11.39 6.28 -2.48
CA GLY A 222 -12.29 5.41 -1.73
C GLY A 222 -12.75 6.04 -0.41
N GLU A 223 -11.83 6.64 0.34
CA GLU A 223 -12.13 7.38 1.57
C GLU A 223 -13.01 8.59 1.30
N SER A 224 -12.71 9.35 0.24
CA SER A 224 -13.53 10.49 -0.16
C SER A 224 -14.97 10.07 -0.55
N TYR A 225 -15.14 8.93 -1.22
CA TYR A 225 -16.45 8.36 -1.51
C TYR A 225 -17.17 7.87 -0.25
N GLU A 226 -16.45 7.29 0.70
CA GLU A 226 -16.98 6.86 1.99
C GLU A 226 -17.53 8.05 2.79
N LYS A 227 -16.80 9.18 2.83
CA LYS A 227 -17.24 10.42 3.49
C LYS A 227 -18.47 11.05 2.82
N LEU A 228 -18.70 10.75 1.53
CA LEU A 228 -19.88 11.16 0.78
C LEU A 228 -21.02 10.12 0.83
N GLU A 229 -20.89 9.08 1.67
CA GLU A 229 -21.86 7.98 1.82
C GLU A 229 -22.13 7.18 0.52
N ARG A 230 -21.25 7.31 -0.48
CA ARG A 230 -21.32 6.55 -1.74
C ARG A 230 -20.60 5.22 -1.59
N LEU A 231 -21.12 4.36 -0.71
CA LEU A 231 -20.46 3.13 -0.25
C LEU A 231 -20.14 2.16 -1.40
N GLN A 232 -21.01 2.04 -2.41
CA GLN A 232 -20.79 1.15 -3.55
C GLN A 232 -19.61 1.58 -4.42
N GLU A 233 -19.37 2.88 -4.55
CA GLU A 233 -18.23 3.40 -5.31
C GLU A 233 -16.94 3.31 -4.51
N ALA A 234 -17.01 3.56 -3.19
CA ALA A 234 -15.90 3.33 -2.28
C ALA A 234 -15.42 1.87 -2.32
N LYS A 235 -16.35 0.91 -2.28
CA LYS A 235 -16.07 -0.54 -2.41
C LYS A 235 -15.33 -0.86 -3.71
N LYS A 236 -15.76 -0.30 -4.85
CA LYS A 236 -15.06 -0.46 -6.14
C LYS A 236 -13.64 0.10 -6.09
N CYS A 237 -13.44 1.26 -5.45
CA CYS A 237 -12.13 1.87 -5.30
C CYS A 237 -11.20 1.00 -4.44
N PHE A 238 -11.63 0.55 -3.27
CA PHE A 238 -10.78 -0.28 -2.41
C PHE A 238 -10.46 -1.64 -3.03
N ARG A 239 -11.42 -2.27 -3.72
CA ARG A 239 -11.14 -3.48 -4.51
C ARG A 239 -10.10 -3.24 -5.59
N LYS A 240 -10.18 -2.11 -6.30
CA LYS A 240 -9.17 -1.71 -7.30
C LYS A 240 -7.81 -1.45 -6.65
N ALA A 241 -7.77 -0.75 -5.51
CA ALA A 241 -6.54 -0.48 -4.78
C ALA A 241 -5.83 -1.78 -4.36
N HIS A 242 -6.61 -2.75 -3.84
CA HIS A 242 -6.10 -4.08 -3.50
C HIS A 242 -5.54 -4.81 -4.73
N SER A 243 -6.24 -4.78 -5.88
CA SER A 243 -5.76 -5.45 -7.10
C SER A 243 -4.46 -4.86 -7.69
N ILE A 244 -4.16 -3.59 -7.40
CA ILE A 244 -2.94 -2.92 -7.84
C ILE A 244 -1.73 -3.33 -6.97
N GLY A 245 -1.97 -3.88 -5.78
CA GLY A 245 -0.98 -4.10 -4.75
C GLY A 245 -0.94 -2.90 -3.80
N ASP A 246 -1.52 -3.06 -2.62
CA ASP A 246 -1.54 -2.00 -1.63
C ASP A 246 -0.26 -2.02 -0.77
N VAL A 247 0.58 -1.00 -0.95
CA VAL A 247 1.84 -0.87 -0.21
C VAL A 247 1.61 -0.71 1.29
N GLU A 248 0.50 -0.08 1.69
CA GLU A 248 0.19 0.20 3.11
C GLU A 248 -0.68 -0.88 3.76
N GLY A 249 -1.23 -1.82 2.99
CA GLY A 249 -2.14 -2.87 3.50
C GLY A 249 -3.49 -2.36 4.04
N MET A 250 -3.80 -1.08 3.88
CA MET A 250 -4.99 -0.42 4.43
C MET A 250 -6.26 -0.67 3.61
N ALA A 251 -6.14 -0.94 2.32
CA ALA A 251 -7.28 -1.08 1.40
C ALA A 251 -8.19 -2.26 1.76
N ILE A 252 -7.61 -3.40 2.19
CA ILE A 252 -8.37 -4.62 2.53
C ILE A 252 -9.18 -4.39 3.82
N ILE A 253 -8.58 -3.75 4.83
CA ILE A 253 -9.27 -3.42 6.08
C ILE A 253 -10.43 -2.48 5.81
N LYS A 254 -10.21 -1.41 5.03
CA LYS A 254 -11.26 -0.46 4.67
C LYS A 254 -12.37 -1.13 3.87
N LEU A 255 -12.03 -2.06 2.98
CA LEU A 255 -13.00 -2.88 2.26
C LEU A 255 -13.82 -3.76 3.21
N ALA A 256 -13.20 -4.42 4.18
CA ALA A 256 -13.88 -5.26 5.18
C ALA A 256 -14.85 -4.45 6.04
N LYS A 257 -14.41 -3.29 6.57
CA LYS A 257 -15.25 -2.36 7.34
C LYS A 257 -16.43 -1.84 6.50
N LEU A 258 -16.26 -1.63 5.20
CA LEU A 258 -17.37 -1.27 4.31
C LEU A 258 -18.37 -2.40 4.10
N HIS A 259 -17.91 -3.65 3.95
CA HIS A 259 -18.80 -4.81 3.84
C HIS A 259 -19.62 -5.00 5.12
N GLU A 260 -19.02 -4.77 6.28
CA GLU A 260 -19.72 -4.76 7.58
C GLU A 260 -20.80 -3.68 7.61
N ARG A 261 -20.50 -2.45 7.16
CA ARG A 261 -21.50 -1.36 7.05
C ARG A 261 -22.63 -1.65 6.06
N LEU A 262 -22.40 -2.52 5.07
CA LEU A 262 -23.39 -2.96 4.08
C LEU A 262 -24.13 -4.24 4.49
N SER A 263 -23.86 -4.79 5.69
CA SER A 263 -24.40 -6.07 6.17
C SER A 263 -24.08 -7.27 5.26
N GLU A 264 -22.97 -7.21 4.52
CA GLU A 264 -22.49 -8.30 3.65
C GLU A 264 -21.51 -9.20 4.41
N GLU A 265 -22.00 -9.93 5.42
CA GLU A 265 -21.18 -10.64 6.42
C GLU A 265 -20.18 -11.65 5.83
N THR A 266 -20.59 -12.40 4.80
CA THR A 266 -19.73 -13.40 4.14
C THR A 266 -18.53 -12.76 3.43
N HIS A 267 -18.74 -11.61 2.80
CA HIS A 267 -17.69 -10.88 2.10
C HIS A 267 -16.78 -10.15 3.09
N ALA A 268 -17.34 -9.63 4.18
CA ALA A 268 -16.56 -9.03 5.26
C ALA A 268 -15.62 -10.06 5.89
N ALA A 269 -16.12 -11.26 6.24
CA ALA A 269 -15.30 -12.34 6.79
C ALA A 269 -14.19 -12.77 5.82
N ALA A 270 -14.49 -12.91 4.53
CA ALA A 270 -13.48 -13.21 3.51
C ALA A 270 -12.38 -12.12 3.45
N ALA A 271 -12.75 -10.84 3.45
CA ALA A 271 -11.78 -9.75 3.46
C ALA A 271 -10.93 -9.70 4.75
N TYR A 272 -11.52 -9.96 5.92
CA TYR A 272 -10.79 -10.02 7.19
C TYR A 272 -9.84 -11.23 7.27
N THR A 273 -10.23 -12.40 6.74
CA THR A 273 -9.32 -13.55 6.67
C THR A 273 -8.14 -13.28 5.73
N GLU A 274 -8.39 -12.66 4.57
CA GLU A 274 -7.33 -12.24 3.66
C GLU A 274 -6.37 -11.23 4.32
N TYR A 275 -6.93 -10.22 5.00
CA TYR A 275 -6.15 -9.25 5.75
C TYR A 275 -5.26 -9.92 6.80
N VAL A 276 -5.80 -10.86 7.60
CA VAL A 276 -5.03 -11.59 8.62
C VAL A 276 -3.92 -12.45 7.98
N ASN A 277 -4.18 -13.06 6.83
CA ASN A 277 -3.18 -13.86 6.13
C ASN A 277 -2.03 -13.00 5.61
N GLU A 278 -2.34 -11.84 5.03
CA GLU A 278 -1.33 -10.87 4.64
C GLU A 278 -0.60 -10.31 5.86
N ALA A 279 -1.34 -10.14 6.97
CA ALA A 279 -0.82 -9.69 8.25
C ALA A 279 0.34 -10.57 8.75
N ASN A 280 0.09 -11.88 8.70
CA ASN A 280 1.05 -12.89 9.12
C ASN A 280 2.23 -13.05 8.14
N ARG A 281 2.08 -12.67 6.86
CA ARG A 281 3.15 -12.77 5.84
C ARG A 281 4.12 -11.61 5.90
N GLN A 282 3.63 -10.37 5.95
CA GLN A 282 4.48 -9.18 5.83
C GLN A 282 4.97 -8.65 7.20
N GLY A 283 4.31 -9.03 8.30
CA GLY A 283 4.72 -8.65 9.67
C GLY A 283 4.59 -7.17 10.04
N ILE A 284 4.07 -6.30 9.17
CA ILE A 284 3.94 -4.85 9.39
C ILE A 284 2.46 -4.44 9.32
N PHE A 285 1.79 -4.39 10.48
CA PHE A 285 0.34 -4.08 10.54
C PHE A 285 -0.01 -3.33 11.82
N ASN A 286 -1.09 -2.54 11.76
CA ASN A 286 -1.64 -1.90 12.94
C ASN A 286 -2.23 -2.97 13.89
N PRO A 287 -1.75 -3.06 15.15
CA PRO A 287 -2.26 -4.06 16.09
C PRO A 287 -3.75 -3.85 16.41
N GLU A 288 -4.22 -2.61 16.37
CA GLU A 288 -5.63 -2.25 16.56
C GLU A 288 -6.52 -2.88 15.47
N ASP A 289 -6.20 -2.67 14.19
CA ASP A 289 -6.98 -3.22 13.08
C ASP A 289 -6.93 -4.76 13.04
N LEU A 290 -5.79 -5.35 13.39
CA LEU A 290 -5.64 -6.80 13.52
C LEU A 290 -6.50 -7.37 14.65
N SER A 291 -6.56 -6.69 15.79
CA SER A 291 -7.43 -7.08 16.91
C SER A 291 -8.91 -7.02 16.52
N GLN A 292 -9.32 -6.00 15.77
CA GLN A 292 -10.69 -5.85 15.26
C GLN A 292 -11.03 -6.93 14.23
N ALA A 293 -10.09 -7.27 13.34
CA ALA A 293 -10.26 -8.34 12.37
C ALA A 293 -10.48 -9.70 13.04
N TYR A 294 -9.61 -10.08 13.99
CA TYR A 294 -9.78 -11.34 14.73
C TYR A 294 -11.09 -11.37 15.53
N LYS A 295 -11.49 -10.23 16.11
CA LYS A 295 -12.79 -10.13 16.81
C LYS A 295 -13.95 -10.41 15.87
N TYR A 296 -13.96 -9.77 14.70
CA TYR A 296 -15.02 -9.96 13.72
C TYR A 296 -15.10 -11.42 13.28
N LEU A 297 -13.96 -12.04 12.98
CA LEU A 297 -13.88 -13.45 12.58
C LEU A 297 -14.36 -14.40 13.69
N ALA A 298 -14.01 -14.15 14.94
CA ALA A 298 -14.48 -14.95 16.07
C ALA A 298 -16.01 -14.92 16.21
N ASN A 299 -16.61 -13.72 16.10
CA ASN A 299 -18.06 -13.56 16.16
C ASN A 299 -18.77 -14.18 14.95
N PHE A 300 -18.22 -13.99 13.75
CA PHE A 300 -18.77 -14.56 12.52
C PHE A 300 -18.76 -16.10 12.55
N ASN A 301 -17.61 -16.71 12.90
CA ASN A 301 -17.49 -18.17 12.98
C ASN A 301 -18.34 -18.77 14.10
N PHE A 302 -18.50 -18.03 15.22
CA PHE A 302 -19.42 -18.42 16.28
C PHE A 302 -20.88 -18.46 15.79
N ALA A 303 -21.31 -17.44 15.04
CA ALA A 303 -22.65 -17.39 14.45
C ALA A 303 -22.89 -18.50 13.41
N GLN A 304 -21.87 -18.88 12.64
CA GLN A 304 -21.92 -20.00 11.68
C GLN A 304 -21.82 -21.39 12.35
N GLY A 305 -21.57 -21.46 13.66
CA GLY A 305 -21.43 -22.72 14.40
C GLY A 305 -20.07 -23.43 14.23
N GLN A 306 -19.08 -22.77 13.60
CA GLN A 306 -17.71 -23.25 13.43
C GLN A 306 -16.88 -22.97 14.69
N LEU A 307 -17.12 -23.77 15.73
CA LEU A 307 -16.59 -23.53 17.08
C LEU A 307 -15.06 -23.63 17.22
N ASP A 308 -14.37 -24.37 16.35
CA ASP A 308 -12.91 -24.53 16.42
C ASP A 308 -12.19 -23.30 15.84
N GLU A 309 -12.62 -22.82 14.69
CA GLU A 309 -12.08 -21.60 14.08
C GLU A 309 -12.41 -20.36 14.91
N ALA A 310 -13.64 -20.30 15.47
CA ALA A 310 -14.04 -19.25 16.40
C ALA A 310 -13.14 -19.23 17.66
N TYR A 311 -12.82 -20.40 18.20
CA TYR A 311 -11.93 -20.53 19.36
C TYR A 311 -10.50 -20.08 19.03
N ALA A 312 -9.95 -20.48 17.89
CA ALA A 312 -8.62 -20.08 17.46
C ALA A 312 -8.50 -18.55 17.25
N ALA A 313 -9.50 -17.93 16.60
CA ALA A 313 -9.54 -16.48 16.44
C ALA A 313 -9.70 -15.76 17.78
N ALA A 314 -10.58 -16.25 18.67
CA ALA A 314 -10.80 -15.67 19.98
C ALA A 314 -9.58 -15.79 20.92
N GLN A 315 -8.81 -16.87 20.83
CA GLN A 315 -7.54 -16.99 21.54
C GLN A 315 -6.56 -15.90 21.12
N LYS A 316 -6.37 -15.68 19.82
CA LYS A 316 -5.52 -14.61 19.30
C LYS A 316 -6.00 -13.21 19.74
N CYS A 317 -7.31 -12.99 19.84
CA CYS A 317 -7.84 -11.75 20.40
C CYS A 317 -7.38 -11.49 21.85
N THR A 318 -7.13 -12.53 22.66
CA THR A 318 -6.72 -12.33 24.06
C THR A 318 -5.32 -11.76 24.23
N GLU A 319 -4.50 -11.82 23.18
CA GLU A 319 -3.16 -11.24 23.13
C GLU A 319 -3.22 -9.70 23.07
N PHE A 320 -4.29 -9.13 22.53
CA PHE A 320 -4.50 -7.69 22.41
C PHE A 320 -5.23 -7.14 23.63
N GLN A 321 -4.79 -6.00 24.18
CA GLN A 321 -5.35 -5.44 25.42
C GLN A 321 -6.80 -4.98 25.26
N GLU A 322 -7.16 -4.35 24.14
CA GLU A 322 -8.47 -3.74 23.91
C GLU A 322 -9.59 -4.78 23.75
N THR A 323 -9.33 -5.86 23.00
CA THR A 323 -10.34 -6.88 22.70
C THR A 323 -10.31 -8.07 23.68
N ARG A 324 -9.47 -8.02 24.71
CA ARG A 324 -9.25 -9.14 25.65
C ARG A 324 -10.50 -9.55 26.43
N GLU A 325 -11.26 -8.58 26.92
CA GLU A 325 -12.45 -8.86 27.74
C GLU A 325 -13.56 -9.46 26.88
N GLU A 326 -13.81 -8.88 25.71
CA GLU A 326 -14.76 -9.39 24.72
C GLU A 326 -14.38 -10.81 24.26
N ALA A 327 -13.09 -11.04 24.00
CA ALA A 327 -12.58 -12.36 23.63
C ALA A 327 -12.82 -13.42 24.72
N LYS A 328 -12.62 -13.07 26.00
CA LYS A 328 -12.91 -13.99 27.12
C LYS A 328 -14.40 -14.34 27.21
N VAL A 329 -15.29 -13.39 26.91
CA VAL A 329 -16.74 -13.65 26.87
C VAL A 329 -17.06 -14.64 25.75
N ILE A 330 -16.51 -14.44 24.55
CA ILE A 330 -16.69 -15.35 23.41
C ILE A 330 -16.17 -16.76 23.76
N LEU A 331 -14.99 -16.86 24.37
CA LEU A 331 -14.40 -18.15 24.77
C LEU A 331 -15.26 -18.90 25.81
N ARG A 332 -15.83 -18.20 26.79
CA ARG A 332 -16.77 -18.80 27.76
C ARG A 332 -18.04 -19.30 27.06
N ASN A 333 -18.62 -18.49 26.17
CA ASN A 333 -19.81 -18.89 25.42
C ASN A 333 -19.55 -20.12 24.53
N ILE A 334 -18.35 -20.23 23.94
CA ILE A 334 -17.93 -21.42 23.18
C ILE A 334 -17.82 -22.64 24.10
N GLN A 335 -17.24 -22.50 25.30
CA GLN A 335 -17.13 -23.58 26.28
C GLN A 335 -18.50 -24.08 26.75
N ASP A 336 -19.43 -23.16 27.05
CA ASP A 336 -20.79 -23.49 27.48
C ASP A 336 -21.60 -24.21 26.38
N LEU A 337 -21.35 -23.90 25.10
CA LEU A 337 -21.98 -24.61 23.98
C LEU A 337 -21.36 -25.98 23.73
N ARG A 338 -20.04 -26.13 23.93
CA ARG A 338 -19.36 -27.43 23.84
C ARG A 338 -19.84 -28.39 24.93
N SER A 339 -19.90 -27.94 26.17
CA SER A 339 -20.39 -28.75 27.31
C SER A 339 -21.86 -29.18 27.12
N LYS A 340 -22.72 -28.29 26.61
CA LYS A 340 -24.10 -28.63 26.25
C LYS A 340 -24.18 -29.70 25.15
N LYS A 341 -23.33 -29.63 24.12
CA LYS A 341 -23.27 -30.66 23.06
C LYS A 341 -22.82 -32.02 23.60
N GLU A 342 -21.82 -32.04 24.48
CA GLU A 342 -21.33 -33.26 25.14
C GLU A 342 -22.41 -33.91 26.01
N THR A 343 -23.13 -33.13 26.82
CA THR A 343 -24.26 -33.66 27.61
C THR A 343 -25.40 -34.23 26.76
N ILE A 344 -25.63 -33.70 25.56
CA ILE A 344 -26.66 -34.22 24.63
C ILE A 344 -26.19 -35.49 23.91
N SER A 345 -24.89 -35.62 23.61
CA SER A 345 -24.34 -36.86 23.05
C SER A 345 -24.30 -38.01 24.07
N ASP A 346 -24.04 -37.71 25.34
CA ASP A 346 -24.01 -38.71 26.41
C ASP A 346 -25.41 -39.27 26.69
N ILE A 347 -26.45 -38.42 26.68
CA ILE A 347 -27.85 -38.87 26.83
C ILE A 347 -28.30 -39.76 25.65
N ARG A 348 -27.77 -39.54 24.43
CA ARG A 348 -28.13 -40.36 23.25
C ARG A 348 -27.39 -41.71 23.18
N MET A 349 -26.27 -41.87 23.88
CA MET A 349 -25.55 -43.14 23.97
C MET A 349 -26.21 -44.09 24.99
N ASP A 350 -26.81 -43.55 26.06
CA ASP A 350 -27.47 -44.34 27.11
C ASP A 350 -28.81 -44.97 26.68
N ASP A 351 -29.49 -44.45 25.66
CA ASP A 351 -30.76 -45.02 25.15
C ASP A 351 -30.58 -46.26 24.23
N SER A 352 -29.34 -46.74 24.02
CA SER A 352 -29.04 -47.88 23.14
C SER A 352 -28.59 -49.16 23.86
N CYS A 353 -28.74 -49.25 25.19
CA CYS A 353 -28.42 -50.49 25.92
C CYS A 353 -29.54 -50.93 26.88
N GLY A 354 -30.40 -51.82 26.39
CA GLY A 354 -31.35 -52.59 27.18
C GLY A 354 -32.55 -52.99 26.32
N SER A 355 -32.57 -54.18 25.71
CA SER A 355 -32.91 -55.39 26.45
C SER A 355 -32.42 -56.65 25.75
N ILE A 356 -31.60 -57.43 26.45
CA ILE A 356 -31.38 -58.85 26.18
C ILE A 356 -32.62 -59.59 26.71
N THR A 357 -33.43 -60.13 25.82
CA THR A 357 -34.28 -61.28 26.10
C THR A 357 -33.98 -62.37 25.09
N THR A 358 -33.44 -63.45 25.63
CA THR A 358 -33.15 -64.71 24.98
C THR A 358 -34.45 -65.46 24.67
N GLU A 359 -34.79 -65.64 23.39
CA GLU A 359 -35.58 -66.79 22.96
C GLU A 359 -34.96 -67.40 21.69
N ARG A 360 -34.57 -68.68 21.81
CA ARG A 360 -34.13 -69.57 20.73
C ARG A 360 -35.34 -70.33 20.20
N PHE A 361 -35.65 -70.22 18.90
CA PHE A 361 -36.27 -71.27 18.05
C PHE A 361 -35.87 -70.95 16.59
N HIS A 362 -34.99 -71.74 15.94
CA HIS A 362 -35.29 -72.74 14.88
C HIS A 362 -36.25 -72.21 13.79
N GLY A 363 -35.98 -72.17 12.48
CA GLY A 363 -34.88 -72.62 11.61
C GLY A 363 -35.37 -72.55 10.14
N ALA A 364 -34.43 -72.43 9.18
CA ALA A 364 -34.58 -72.56 7.71
C ALA A 364 -35.53 -71.53 7.02
N ASP A 365 -35.24 -70.87 5.89
CA ASP A 365 -34.70 -71.36 4.63
C ASP A 365 -34.38 -70.22 3.62
N HIS A 366 -33.51 -70.52 2.65
CA HIS A 366 -33.34 -69.90 1.31
C HIS A 366 -32.76 -68.47 1.10
N THR A 367 -31.48 -68.48 0.66
CA THR A 367 -30.75 -67.52 -0.22
C THR A 367 -31.27 -67.51 -1.68
N PRO A 368 -30.74 -66.71 -2.66
CA PRO A 368 -29.93 -65.45 -2.65
C PRO A 368 -30.36 -64.40 -3.76
N ILE A 369 -29.47 -63.41 -4.03
CA ILE A 369 -29.27 -62.57 -5.27
C ILE A 369 -29.78 -61.11 -5.11
N SER A 370 -29.10 -59.99 -5.42
CA SER A 370 -27.90 -59.66 -6.25
C SER A 370 -27.24 -58.31 -5.88
N SER A 371 -25.92 -58.28 -6.12
CA SER A 371 -25.09 -57.20 -6.74
C SER A 371 -24.89 -55.84 -6.05
N LEU A 372 -23.69 -55.68 -5.49
CA LEU A 372 -22.94 -54.43 -5.38
C LEU A 372 -21.62 -54.58 -6.16
N SER A 373 -21.25 -53.56 -6.94
CA SER A 373 -19.85 -53.28 -7.30
C SER A 373 -19.64 -51.78 -7.51
N PRO A 374 -18.49 -51.22 -7.08
CA PRO A 374 -18.23 -49.78 -7.01
C PRO A 374 -17.57 -49.24 -8.29
N VAL A 375 -17.78 -47.96 -8.61
CA VAL A 375 -17.13 -47.29 -9.75
C VAL A 375 -16.14 -46.23 -9.26
N ASN A 376 -14.89 -46.44 -9.66
CA ASN A 376 -13.76 -45.52 -9.57
C ASN A 376 -13.94 -44.29 -10.46
N LEU A 377 -13.57 -43.12 -9.92
CA LEU A 377 -13.43 -41.86 -10.66
C LEU A 377 -12.04 -41.79 -11.32
N ARG A 378 -12.00 -41.48 -12.62
CA ARG A 378 -10.77 -41.14 -13.37
C ARG A 378 -10.75 -39.65 -13.72
N PHE A 379 -9.59 -39.03 -13.47
CA PHE A 379 -9.17 -37.71 -13.93
C PHE A 379 -8.74 -37.76 -15.41
N THR A 380 -8.95 -36.66 -16.15
CA THR A 380 -8.32 -36.38 -17.45
C THR A 380 -7.71 -34.97 -17.43
N PRO A 381 -6.43 -34.77 -17.82
CA PRO A 381 -5.89 -33.46 -18.18
C PRO A 381 -6.12 -33.19 -19.68
N GLY A 382 -6.35 -31.92 -20.03
CA GLY A 382 -6.51 -31.47 -21.42
C GLY A 382 -5.25 -30.78 -21.92
N ASP A 383 -4.74 -31.26 -23.05
CA ASP A 383 -3.63 -30.69 -23.81
C ASP A 383 -4.10 -29.66 -24.87
N SER A 384 -3.15 -28.79 -25.15
CA SER A 384 -2.96 -27.85 -26.26
C SER A 384 -3.64 -28.14 -27.62
N CYS A 385 -4.15 -27.06 -28.23
CA CYS A 385 -3.90 -26.66 -29.62
C CYS A 385 -4.09 -25.13 -29.75
#